data_AF-A0A4S9W5M9-F1
#
_entry.id   AF-A0A4S9W5M9-F1
#
_cell.length_a   1.000
_cell.length_b   1.000
_cell.length_c   1.000
_cell.angle_alpha   90.00
_cell.angle_beta   90.00
_cell.angle_gamma   90.00
#
_symmetry.space_group_name_H-M   'P 1'
#
loop_
_entity.id
_entity.type
_entity.pdbx_description
1 polymer ?
#
loop_
_entity_poly.entity_id
_entity_poly.type
_entity_poly.pdbx_seq_one_letter_code
_entity_poly.pdbx_strand_id
1 'polypeptide(L)'
;MSSSKSERLAKRIADHGRHLFVYHQIWTNQVIYSLERSMNNNQVLKQLTFAGKKTLPSALRKDMWRPLLTATFPSPSQGLAAFRKLRELRMLHEHNWEHPDPEARKMPEKKQRGHLIMDQKANSIADLAWVLRHQDQLGLKKQQQHQDDQNRIREELLALAKEAEEGGVPLLEQSLKDQEAAVEKMKKEQQQGGEDAPSRKQIGEGLLALKAMRLRYQKMLAAHEAINLAKTSALKQSEAQEARGTASPDSVDLTIEPPEIFYHPPIGKTQHKKRSSGQQVPLYTADGVTIRWTNPLDAEFAAEWPAAVKHDFAGLTRHTAAPVDEEPVFYAQDLTMRNISYKYQALRDARAARSEATEEQYEEEIDDAEYERLTGKSAAELRA
;
A
#
# COMPACT_ATOMS: atom_id res chain seq x y z
N MET A 1 19.46 -18.51 12.55
CA MET A 1 18.11 -18.83 13.05
C MET A 1 17.13 -18.76 11.89
N SER A 2 16.61 -19.89 11.42
CA SER A 2 15.71 -19.93 10.26
C SER A 2 14.33 -19.44 10.66
N SER A 3 13.93 -18.25 10.18
CA SER A 3 12.56 -17.74 10.33
C SER A 3 11.54 -18.79 9.86
N SER A 4 10.48 -18.97 10.66
CA SER A 4 9.43 -19.96 10.40
C SER A 4 8.69 -19.66 9.09
N LYS A 5 8.10 -20.69 8.48
CA LYS A 5 7.34 -20.53 7.22
C LYS A 5 6.20 -19.52 7.36
N SER A 6 5.55 -19.46 8.53
CA SER A 6 4.49 -18.52 8.85
C SER A 6 4.98 -17.07 8.92
N GLU A 7 6.12 -16.81 9.55
CA GLU A 7 6.73 -15.47 9.58
C GLU A 7 7.11 -14.99 8.17
N ARG A 8 7.68 -15.86 7.33
CA ARG A 8 8.00 -15.48 5.94
C ARG A 8 6.75 -15.14 5.13
N LEU A 9 5.65 -15.86 5.37
CA LEU A 9 4.37 -15.57 4.74
C LEU A 9 3.78 -14.25 5.27
N ALA A 10 3.84 -14.00 6.59
CA ALA A 10 3.40 -12.76 7.20
C ALA A 10 4.21 -11.55 6.68
N LYS A 11 5.53 -11.66 6.58
CA LYS A 11 6.40 -10.65 5.96
C LYS A 11 6.00 -10.43 4.50
N ARG A 12 5.77 -11.50 3.72
CA ARG A 12 5.34 -11.39 2.32
C ARG A 12 4.00 -10.67 2.17
N ILE A 13 3.05 -10.94 3.06
CA ILE A 13 1.73 -10.28 3.06
C ILE A 13 1.88 -8.80 3.45
N ALA A 14 2.69 -8.48 4.46
CA ALA A 14 2.97 -7.10 4.88
C ALA A 14 3.69 -6.29 3.78
N ASP A 15 4.64 -6.91 3.10
CA ASP A 15 5.41 -6.31 2.01
C ASP A 15 4.71 -6.40 0.65
N HIS A 16 3.49 -6.95 0.59
CA HIS A 16 2.77 -7.14 -0.67
C HIS A 16 2.44 -5.77 -1.30
N GLY A 17 3.04 -5.49 -2.45
CA GLY A 17 2.92 -4.20 -3.12
C GLY A 17 4.03 -3.21 -2.77
N ARG A 18 4.91 -3.51 -1.81
CA ARG A 18 6.12 -2.71 -1.56
C ARG A 18 7.11 -2.82 -2.71
N HIS A 19 7.18 -3.99 -3.34
CA HIS A 19 8.08 -4.27 -4.46
C HIS A 19 7.30 -4.61 -5.71
N LEU A 20 7.72 -4.01 -6.82
CA LEU A 20 7.22 -4.28 -8.16
C LEU A 20 8.35 -4.85 -8.99
N PHE A 21 8.13 -6.03 -9.55
CA PHE A 21 9.07 -6.71 -10.44
C PHE A 21 8.56 -6.60 -11.87
N VAL A 22 9.40 -6.10 -12.76
CA VAL A 22 9.08 -5.97 -14.17
C VAL A 22 9.95 -6.93 -14.95
N TYR A 23 9.35 -7.68 -15.85
CA TYR A 23 10.03 -8.63 -16.72
C TYR A 23 9.81 -8.24 -18.16
N HIS A 24 10.80 -8.50 -19.00
CA HIS A 24 10.66 -8.37 -20.43
C HIS A 24 11.06 -9.66 -21.13
N GLN A 25 10.46 -9.89 -22.30
CA GLN A 25 10.89 -10.93 -23.21
C GLN A 25 12.04 -10.42 -24.06
N ILE A 26 13.15 -11.16 -24.11
CA ILE A 26 14.42 -10.72 -24.72
C ILE A 26 14.28 -10.40 -26.21
N TRP A 27 13.41 -11.13 -26.93
CA TRP A 27 13.30 -11.02 -28.38
C TRP A 27 12.17 -10.11 -28.87
N THR A 28 11.07 -10.07 -28.14
CA THR A 28 9.84 -9.35 -28.54
C THR A 28 9.63 -8.06 -27.76
N ASN A 29 10.45 -7.80 -26.74
CA ASN A 29 10.32 -6.65 -25.84
C ASN A 29 8.94 -6.51 -25.17
N GLN A 30 8.17 -7.60 -25.11
CA GLN A 30 6.92 -7.65 -24.35
C GLN A 30 7.23 -7.51 -22.87
N VAL A 31 6.46 -6.70 -22.16
CA VAL A 31 6.68 -6.39 -20.75
C VAL A 31 5.56 -6.93 -19.87
N ILE A 32 5.93 -7.48 -18.73
CA ILE A 32 4.99 -8.04 -17.75
C ILE A 32 5.35 -7.54 -16.35
N TYR A 33 4.31 -7.20 -15.60
CA TYR A 33 4.41 -6.72 -14.22
C TYR A 33 4.07 -7.85 -13.25
N SER A 34 4.79 -7.92 -12.13
CA SER A 34 4.55 -8.90 -11.06
C SER A 34 4.80 -8.28 -9.70
N LEU A 35 3.96 -8.63 -8.71
CA LEU A 35 4.19 -8.30 -7.31
C LEU A 35 5.08 -9.33 -6.60
N GLU A 36 5.34 -10.45 -7.27
CA GLU A 36 6.23 -11.51 -6.79
C GLU A 36 7.53 -11.58 -7.59
N ARG A 37 8.60 -11.97 -6.90
CA ARG A 37 9.93 -12.15 -7.49
C ARG A 37 10.00 -13.33 -8.47
N SER A 38 9.10 -14.29 -8.38
CA SER A 38 8.96 -15.38 -9.34
C SER A 38 7.72 -15.15 -10.20
N MET A 39 7.86 -15.28 -11.51
CA MET A 39 6.73 -15.17 -12.43
C MET A 39 5.81 -16.40 -12.35
N ASN A 40 4.52 -16.16 -12.12
CA ASN A 40 3.50 -17.20 -12.19
C ASN A 40 2.91 -17.28 -13.61
N ASN A 41 3.08 -18.42 -14.28
CA ASN A 41 2.65 -18.63 -15.67
C ASN A 41 1.19 -18.18 -15.93
N ASN A 42 0.25 -18.56 -15.07
CA ASN A 42 -1.18 -18.29 -15.30
C ASN A 42 -1.55 -16.81 -15.14
N GLN A 43 -0.88 -16.10 -14.22
CA GLN A 43 -1.15 -14.67 -14.01
C GLN A 43 -0.49 -13.81 -15.10
N VAL A 44 0.70 -14.22 -15.51
CA VAL A 44 1.57 -13.52 -16.46
C VAL A 44 1.00 -13.59 -17.87
N LEU A 45 0.56 -14.78 -18.33
CA LEU A 45 -0.05 -14.95 -19.64
C LEU A 45 -1.32 -14.12 -19.84
N LYS A 46 -2.11 -13.90 -18.77
CA LYS A 46 -3.32 -13.06 -18.81
C LYS A 46 -3.04 -11.58 -19.08
N GLN A 47 -1.80 -11.13 -18.87
CA GLN A 47 -1.44 -9.74 -19.15
C GLN A 47 -1.13 -9.53 -20.63
N LEU A 48 -0.75 -10.57 -21.38
CA LEU A 48 -0.37 -10.45 -22.78
C LEU A 48 -1.63 -10.35 -23.66
N THR A 49 -1.71 -9.32 -24.50
CA THR A 49 -2.81 -9.16 -25.45
C THR A 49 -2.49 -9.85 -26.79
N PHE A 50 -3.54 -10.29 -27.48
CA PHE A 50 -3.40 -10.92 -28.77
C PHE A 50 -3.18 -9.86 -29.87
N ALA A 51 -1.95 -9.76 -30.39
CA ALA A 51 -1.61 -8.86 -31.49
C ALA A 51 -1.50 -9.58 -32.85
N GLY A 52 -1.85 -10.88 -32.92
CA GLY A 52 -1.82 -11.70 -34.14
C GLY A 52 -1.22 -13.10 -33.94
N LYS A 53 -1.12 -13.88 -35.02
CA LYS A 53 -0.54 -15.23 -34.96
C LYS A 53 0.90 -15.19 -34.47
N LYS A 54 1.25 -16.07 -33.52
CA LYS A 54 2.58 -16.18 -32.87
C LYS A 54 2.99 -14.99 -31.96
N THR A 55 2.06 -14.11 -31.61
CA THR A 55 2.34 -13.00 -30.66
C THR A 55 2.16 -13.40 -29.20
N LEU A 56 1.32 -14.39 -28.93
CA LEU A 56 1.11 -14.97 -27.60
C LEU A 56 1.85 -16.31 -27.46
N PRO A 57 2.73 -16.47 -26.46
CA PRO A 57 3.31 -17.77 -26.13
C PRO A 57 2.26 -18.67 -25.46
N SER A 58 2.31 -19.98 -25.73
CA SER A 58 1.45 -20.95 -25.05
C SER A 58 1.85 -21.18 -23.58
N ALA A 59 3.12 -21.01 -23.26
CA ALA A 59 3.68 -21.13 -21.92
C ALA A 59 4.90 -20.21 -21.74
N LEU A 60 5.11 -19.75 -20.51
CA LEU A 60 6.26 -18.95 -20.14
C LEU A 60 7.55 -19.81 -20.14
N ARG A 61 8.47 -19.52 -21.04
CA ARG A 61 9.78 -20.18 -21.08
C ARG A 61 10.82 -19.38 -20.30
N LYS A 62 11.48 -20.00 -19.33
CA LYS A 62 12.39 -19.33 -18.36
C LYS A 62 13.61 -18.66 -19.01
N ASP A 63 14.05 -19.17 -20.16
CA ASP A 63 15.18 -18.67 -20.95
C ASP A 63 14.87 -17.36 -21.71
N MET A 64 13.60 -17.16 -22.07
CA MET A 64 13.15 -16.04 -22.91
C MET A 64 12.81 -14.78 -22.12
N TRP A 65 12.62 -14.91 -20.81
CA TRP A 65 12.16 -13.85 -19.94
C TRP A 65 13.22 -13.47 -18.92
N ARG A 66 13.50 -12.17 -18.83
CA ARG A 66 14.49 -11.61 -17.92
C ARG A 66 13.83 -10.52 -17.08
N PRO A 67 14.26 -10.37 -15.81
CA PRO A 67 13.92 -9.15 -15.08
C PRO A 67 14.47 -7.94 -15.84
N LEU A 68 13.63 -6.93 -15.98
CA LEU A 68 13.99 -5.63 -16.55
C LEU A 68 14.46 -4.73 -15.42
N LEU A 69 13.56 -4.50 -14.44
CA LEU A 69 13.82 -3.68 -13.27
C LEU A 69 13.03 -4.20 -12.06
N THR A 70 13.45 -3.76 -10.88
CA THR A 70 12.72 -3.92 -9.62
C THR A 70 12.53 -2.55 -8.99
N ALA A 71 11.28 -2.11 -8.84
CA ALA A 71 10.94 -0.86 -8.17
C ALA A 71 10.52 -1.16 -6.73
N THR A 72 11.12 -0.46 -5.77
CA THR A 72 10.80 -0.52 -4.34
C THR A 72 10.18 0.79 -3.90
N PHE A 73 9.00 0.71 -3.31
CA PHE A 73 8.21 1.84 -2.85
C PHE A 73 8.33 2.00 -1.33
N PRO A 74 8.20 3.24 -0.81
CA PRO A 74 8.20 3.47 0.63
C PRO A 74 6.94 2.87 1.30
N SER A 75 5.79 2.92 0.61
CA SER A 75 4.51 2.38 1.08
C SER A 75 3.97 1.27 0.17
N PRO A 76 3.45 0.15 0.72
CA PRO A 76 2.83 -0.90 -0.08
C PRO A 76 1.62 -0.43 -0.90
N SER A 77 0.81 0.50 -0.36
CA SER A 77 -0.36 1.03 -1.07
C SER A 77 0.03 1.80 -2.33
N GLN A 78 1.15 2.52 -2.29
CA GLN A 78 1.68 3.27 -3.42
C GLN A 78 2.09 2.33 -4.55
N GLY A 79 2.79 1.24 -4.24
CA GLY A 79 3.21 0.28 -5.26
C GLY A 79 2.04 -0.55 -5.81
N LEU A 80 1.01 -0.86 -5.03
CA LEU A 80 -0.23 -1.45 -5.56
C LEU A 80 -0.96 -0.51 -6.52
N ALA A 81 -1.04 0.78 -6.18
CA ALA A 81 -1.65 1.78 -7.05
C ALA A 81 -0.84 1.94 -8.35
N ALA A 82 0.49 1.99 -8.25
CA ALA A 82 1.39 2.03 -9.40
C ALA A 82 1.22 0.79 -10.29
N PHE A 83 1.20 -0.41 -9.70
CA PHE A 83 1.00 -1.68 -10.42
C PHE A 83 -0.32 -1.70 -11.21
N ARG A 84 -1.42 -1.23 -10.61
CA ARG A 84 -2.71 -1.09 -11.31
C ARG A 84 -2.58 -0.12 -12.48
N LYS A 85 -1.99 1.05 -12.26
CA LYS A 85 -1.87 2.09 -13.28
C LYS A 85 -0.98 1.68 -14.45
N LEU A 86 0.14 1.00 -14.19
CA LEU A 86 1.04 0.49 -15.24
C LEU A 86 0.36 -0.57 -16.11
N ARG A 87 -0.49 -1.42 -15.52
CA ARG A 87 -1.27 -2.38 -16.30
C ARG A 87 -2.34 -1.71 -17.16
N GLU A 88 -3.00 -0.67 -16.64
CA GLU A 88 -3.92 0.15 -17.42
C GLU A 88 -3.20 0.83 -18.59
N LEU A 89 -2.06 1.48 -18.35
CA LEU A 89 -1.27 2.15 -19.39
C LEU A 89 -0.78 1.19 -20.46
N ARG A 90 -0.25 0.02 -20.06
CA ARG A 90 0.14 -1.01 -21.02
C ARG A 90 -1.05 -1.47 -21.88
N MET A 91 -2.21 -1.70 -21.28
CA MET A 91 -3.41 -2.05 -22.05
C MET A 91 -3.77 -0.93 -23.03
N LEU A 92 -3.67 0.34 -22.61
CA LEU A 92 -3.92 1.49 -23.48
C LEU A 92 -2.93 1.56 -24.65
N HIS A 93 -1.63 1.37 -24.42
CA HIS A 93 -0.61 1.34 -25.48
C HIS A 93 -0.85 0.23 -26.52
N GLU A 94 -1.34 -0.93 -26.07
CA GLU A 94 -1.63 -2.06 -26.95
C GLU A 94 -2.97 -1.90 -27.70
N HIS A 95 -3.99 -1.27 -27.10
CA HIS A 95 -5.31 -1.10 -27.71
C HIS A 95 -5.41 0.16 -28.59
N ASN A 96 -4.97 1.30 -28.05
CA ASN A 96 -4.94 2.59 -28.75
C ASN A 96 -3.56 2.79 -29.38
N TRP A 97 -3.09 1.76 -30.08
CA TRP A 97 -1.77 1.80 -30.70
C TRP A 97 -1.75 2.83 -31.83
N GLU A 98 -0.80 3.75 -31.74
CA GLU A 98 -0.47 4.71 -32.78
C GLU A 98 0.82 4.30 -33.48
N HIS A 99 0.97 4.70 -34.74
CA HIS A 99 2.19 4.41 -35.47
C HIS A 99 3.38 5.18 -34.82
N PRO A 100 4.53 4.53 -34.54
CA PRO A 100 5.68 5.20 -33.93
C PRO A 100 6.18 6.40 -34.73
N ASP A 101 6.03 6.33 -36.05
CA ASP A 101 6.25 7.45 -36.96
C ASP A 101 4.90 8.15 -37.25
N PRO A 102 4.67 9.38 -36.76
CA PRO A 102 3.42 10.11 -36.96
C PRO A 102 3.20 10.55 -38.41
N GLU A 103 4.26 10.63 -39.22
CA GLU A 103 4.17 11.02 -40.64
C GLU A 103 3.85 9.82 -41.55
N ALA A 104 3.79 8.61 -40.98
CA ALA A 104 3.52 7.40 -41.72
C ALA A 104 2.12 7.44 -42.36
N ARG A 105 2.09 7.64 -43.68
CA ARG A 105 0.85 7.73 -44.45
C ARG A 105 0.10 6.38 -44.58
N LYS A 106 0.76 5.26 -44.28
CA LYS A 106 0.20 3.91 -44.44
C LYS A 106 0.44 3.07 -43.19
N MET A 107 -0.55 2.26 -42.85
CA MET A 107 -0.42 1.26 -41.79
C MET A 107 0.55 0.14 -42.21
N PRO A 108 1.40 -0.36 -41.29
CA PRO A 108 2.30 -1.46 -41.55
C PRO A 108 1.54 -2.76 -41.80
N GLU A 109 2.21 -3.71 -42.45
CA GLU A 109 1.65 -5.04 -42.67
C GLU A 109 1.26 -5.69 -41.34
N LYS A 110 0.18 -6.48 -41.31
CA LYS A 110 -0.35 -7.12 -40.09
C LYS A 110 0.73 -7.79 -39.24
N LYS A 111 1.68 -8.48 -39.88
CA LYS A 111 2.79 -9.16 -39.18
C LYS A 111 3.74 -8.16 -38.53
N GLN A 112 4.17 -7.14 -39.27
CA GLN A 112 5.06 -6.08 -38.75
C GLN A 112 4.39 -5.29 -37.64
N ARG A 113 3.12 -4.91 -37.84
CA ARG A 113 2.30 -4.25 -36.82
C ARG A 113 2.24 -5.05 -35.53
N GLY A 114 2.06 -6.36 -35.61
CA GLY A 114 2.08 -7.23 -34.43
C GLY A 114 3.41 -7.18 -33.67
N HIS A 115 4.56 -7.08 -34.36
CA HIS A 115 5.87 -6.95 -33.70
C HIS A 115 6.06 -5.57 -33.06
N LEU A 116 5.58 -4.51 -33.73
CA LEU A 116 5.62 -3.14 -33.18
C LEU A 116 4.72 -2.99 -31.95
N ILE A 117 3.53 -3.59 -31.95
CA ILE A 117 2.63 -3.58 -30.78
C ILE A 117 3.23 -4.37 -29.60
N MET A 118 3.97 -5.46 -29.88
CA MET A 118 4.62 -6.24 -28.83
C MET A 118 5.77 -5.50 -28.14
N ASP A 119 6.43 -4.58 -28.83
CA ASP A 119 7.56 -3.83 -28.28
C ASP A 119 7.05 -2.73 -27.33
N GLN A 120 7.00 -3.07 -26.04
CA GLN A 120 6.50 -2.20 -24.97
C GLN A 120 7.59 -1.86 -23.95
N LYS A 121 8.86 -2.19 -24.23
CA LYS A 121 9.95 -1.97 -23.28
C LYS A 121 10.14 -0.49 -22.96
N ALA A 122 10.33 0.34 -23.98
CA ALA A 122 10.50 1.78 -23.81
C ALA A 122 9.26 2.43 -23.17
N ASN A 123 8.07 2.10 -23.68
CA ASN A 123 6.79 2.60 -23.17
C ASN A 123 6.62 2.28 -21.68
N SER A 124 6.91 1.06 -21.25
CA SER A 124 6.77 0.66 -19.83
C SER A 124 7.67 1.45 -18.89
N ILE A 125 8.85 1.86 -19.36
CA ILE A 125 9.81 2.64 -18.58
C ILE A 125 9.36 4.09 -18.49
N ALA A 126 8.92 4.67 -19.61
CA ALA A 126 8.31 6.00 -19.64
C ALA A 126 7.05 6.07 -18.77
N ASP A 127 6.19 5.05 -18.84
CA ASP A 127 4.99 4.93 -18.01
C ASP A 127 5.32 4.88 -16.53
N LEU A 128 6.37 4.15 -16.13
CA LEU A 128 6.83 4.11 -14.74
C LEU A 128 7.25 5.48 -14.25
N ALA A 129 8.06 6.20 -15.03
CA ALA A 129 8.45 7.56 -14.70
C ALA A 129 7.24 8.49 -14.59
N TRP A 130 6.29 8.41 -15.53
CA TRP A 130 5.06 9.18 -15.51
C TRP A 130 4.19 8.88 -14.28
N VAL A 131 4.01 7.60 -13.94
CA VAL A 131 3.24 7.18 -12.76
C VAL A 131 3.86 7.74 -11.48
N LEU A 132 5.18 7.71 -11.34
CA LEU A 132 5.87 8.25 -10.18
C LEU A 132 5.71 9.77 -10.07
N ARG A 133 5.87 10.52 -11.17
CA ARG A 133 5.62 11.97 -11.18
C ARG A 133 4.17 12.30 -10.83
N HIS A 134 3.22 11.56 -11.39
CA HIS A 134 1.80 11.77 -11.13
C HIS A 134 1.44 11.46 -9.67
N GLN A 135 1.99 10.39 -9.11
CA GLN A 135 1.85 10.06 -7.69
C GLN A 135 2.41 11.15 -6.79
N ASP A 136 3.58 11.69 -7.11
CA ASP A 136 4.21 12.76 -6.33
C ASP A 136 3.35 14.04 -6.34
N GLN A 137 2.86 14.46 -7.50
CA GLN A 137 1.94 15.59 -7.63
C GLN A 137 0.62 15.37 -6.86
N LEU A 138 0.06 14.15 -6.92
CA LEU A 138 -1.13 13.80 -6.14
C LEU A 138 -0.84 13.79 -4.63
N GLY A 139 0.36 13.36 -4.23
CA GLY A 139 0.84 13.39 -2.86
C GLY A 139 0.86 14.82 -2.32
N LEU A 140 1.48 15.74 -3.06
CA LEU A 140 1.54 17.16 -2.71
C LEU A 140 0.15 17.79 -2.59
N LYS A 141 -0.74 17.57 -3.56
CA LYS A 141 -2.12 18.08 -3.52
C LYS A 141 -2.88 17.55 -2.31
N LYS A 142 -2.76 16.26 -2.01
CA LYS A 142 -3.42 15.66 -0.84
C LYS A 142 -2.85 16.18 0.48
N GLN A 143 -1.55 16.43 0.53
CA GLN A 143 -0.90 17.00 1.70
C GLN A 143 -1.34 18.45 1.94
N GLN A 144 -1.42 19.25 0.89
CA GLN A 144 -1.97 20.62 0.95
C GLN A 144 -3.42 20.60 1.42
N GLN A 145 -4.28 19.79 0.79
CA GLN A 145 -5.68 19.63 1.22
C GLN A 145 -5.78 19.23 2.69
N HIS A 146 -4.96 18.26 3.13
CA HIS A 146 -4.93 17.88 4.53
C HIS A 146 -4.48 19.03 5.44
N GLN A 147 -3.48 19.82 5.05
CA GLN A 147 -3.05 20.99 5.83
C GLN A 147 -4.13 22.06 5.89
N ASP A 148 -4.79 22.35 4.77
CA ASP A 148 -5.89 23.30 4.68
C ASP A 148 -7.08 22.87 5.54
N ASP A 149 -7.44 21.58 5.49
CA ASP A 149 -8.50 21.00 6.33
C ASP A 149 -8.13 21.11 7.82
N GLN A 150 -6.88 20.83 8.19
CA GLN A 150 -6.41 20.96 9.58
C GLN A 150 -6.41 22.42 10.05
N ASN A 151 -6.00 23.36 9.19
CA ASN A 151 -6.03 24.78 9.49
C ASN A 151 -7.46 25.28 9.65
N ARG A 152 -8.35 24.90 8.73
CA ARG A 152 -9.78 25.19 8.81
C ARG A 152 -10.40 24.66 10.10
N ILE A 153 -10.08 23.42 10.47
CA ILE A 153 -10.55 22.80 11.72
C ILE A 153 -10.04 23.59 12.93
N ARG A 154 -8.76 23.98 12.95
CA ARG A 154 -8.18 24.79 14.03
C ARG A 154 -8.81 26.16 14.14
N GLU A 155 -9.04 26.83 13.01
CA GLU A 155 -9.71 28.13 12.96
C GLU A 155 -11.16 28.01 13.46
N GLU A 156 -11.90 26.97 13.05
CA GLU A 156 -13.25 26.69 13.56
C GLU A 156 -13.25 26.46 15.08
N LEU A 157 -12.29 25.66 15.58
CA LEU A 157 -12.14 25.39 17.01
C LEU A 157 -11.87 26.66 17.81
N LEU A 158 -10.90 27.47 17.36
CA LEU A 158 -10.54 28.73 18.03
C LEU A 158 -11.70 29.73 18.00
N ALA A 159 -12.43 29.83 16.87
CA ALA A 159 -13.59 30.70 16.76
C ALA A 159 -14.72 30.28 17.71
N LEU A 160 -15.06 28.99 17.75
CA LEU A 160 -16.10 28.48 18.64
C LEU A 160 -15.70 28.57 20.11
N ALA A 161 -14.42 28.39 20.43
CA ALA A 161 -13.97 28.53 21.81
C ALA A 161 -14.01 30.00 22.28
N LYS A 162 -13.68 30.97 21.42
CA LYS A 162 -13.85 32.39 21.71
C LYS A 162 -15.32 32.74 21.94
N GLU A 163 -16.20 32.28 21.05
CA GLU A 163 -17.66 32.46 21.22
C GLU A 163 -18.16 31.83 22.53
N ALA A 164 -17.61 30.68 22.92
CA ALA A 164 -17.94 30.05 24.20
C ALA A 164 -17.47 30.87 25.41
N GLU A 165 -16.27 31.45 25.35
CA GLU A 165 -15.74 32.35 26.39
C GLU A 165 -16.57 33.64 26.53
N GLU A 166 -17.11 34.15 25.41
CA GLU A 166 -18.01 35.31 25.38
C GLU A 166 -19.44 35.00 25.87
N GLY A 167 -19.72 33.77 26.31
CA GLY A 167 -21.03 33.36 26.83
C GLY A 167 -22.00 32.88 25.74
N GLY A 168 -21.51 32.44 24.58
CA GLY A 168 -22.32 31.92 23.49
C GLY A 168 -23.01 30.58 23.79
N VAL A 169 -22.44 29.75 24.68
CA VAL A 169 -23.00 28.43 25.06
C VAL A 169 -24.45 28.53 25.58
N PRO A 170 -24.75 29.32 26.64
CA PRO A 170 -26.12 29.44 27.14
C PRO A 170 -27.09 30.05 26.13
N LEU A 171 -26.64 30.99 25.29
CA LEU A 171 -27.47 31.59 24.23
C LEU A 171 -27.87 30.55 23.17
N LEU A 172 -26.93 29.70 22.78
CA LEU A 172 -27.17 28.63 21.81
C LEU A 172 -28.06 27.53 22.41
N GLU A 173 -27.93 27.25 23.71
CA GLU A 173 -28.80 26.30 24.42
C GLU A 173 -30.27 26.78 24.46
N GLN A 174 -30.50 28.07 24.72
CA GLN A 174 -31.84 28.67 24.67
C GLN A 174 -32.41 28.61 23.25
N SER A 175 -31.62 29.03 22.25
CA SER A 175 -32.01 28.98 20.84
C SER A 175 -32.38 27.56 20.38
N LEU A 176 -31.68 26.54 20.89
CA LEU A 176 -32.00 25.14 20.63
C LEU A 176 -33.36 24.73 21.21
N LYS A 177 -33.67 25.12 22.44
CA LYS A 177 -34.97 24.85 23.08
C LYS A 177 -36.12 25.52 22.33
N ASP A 178 -35.92 26.77 21.89
CA ASP A 178 -36.91 27.50 21.12
C ASP A 178 -37.18 26.85 19.75
N GLN A 179 -36.11 26.43 19.05
CA GLN A 179 -36.22 25.74 17.77
C GLN A 179 -36.84 24.34 17.90
N GLU A 180 -36.51 23.60 18.97
CA GLU A 180 -37.16 22.33 19.32
C GLU A 180 -38.67 22.52 19.51
N ALA A 181 -39.07 23.54 20.30
CA ALA A 181 -40.48 23.88 20.51
C ALA A 181 -41.19 24.29 19.21
N ALA A 182 -40.52 25.05 18.33
CA ALA A 182 -41.07 25.45 17.03
C ALA A 182 -41.31 24.25 16.11
N VAL A 183 -40.35 23.31 16.03
CA VAL A 183 -40.49 22.08 15.23
C VAL A 183 -41.59 21.18 15.80
N GLU A 184 -41.72 21.08 17.12
CA GLU A 184 -42.83 20.35 17.74
C GLU A 184 -44.19 20.98 17.44
N LYS A 185 -44.28 22.31 17.48
CA LYS A 185 -45.50 23.03 17.12
C LYS A 185 -45.90 22.78 15.67
N MET A 186 -44.95 22.88 14.73
CA MET A 186 -45.21 22.56 13.32
C MET A 186 -45.68 21.11 13.11
N LYS A 187 -45.09 20.15 13.85
CA LYS A 187 -45.55 18.75 13.80
C LYS A 187 -46.98 18.58 14.31
N LYS A 188 -47.36 19.30 15.38
CA LYS A 188 -48.72 19.28 15.94
C LYS A 188 -49.73 19.91 14.98
N GLU A 189 -49.41 21.04 14.38
CA GLU A 189 -50.26 21.71 13.38
C GLU A 189 -50.46 20.85 12.13
N GLN A 190 -49.42 20.12 11.70
CA GLN A 190 -49.53 19.16 10.60
C GLN A 190 -50.46 17.98 10.94
N GLN A 191 -50.47 17.51 12.20
CA GLN A 191 -51.35 16.43 12.64
C GLN A 191 -52.81 16.86 12.77
N GLN A 192 -53.06 18.12 13.13
CA GLN A 192 -54.43 18.65 13.29
C GLN A 192 -55.16 18.86 11.96
N GLY A 193 -54.42 19.08 10.87
CA GLY A 193 -54.96 19.20 9.52
C GLY A 193 -55.71 20.52 9.30
N GLY A 194 -55.32 21.27 8.26
CA GLY A 194 -55.92 22.57 7.90
C GLY A 194 -55.28 23.12 6.62
N GLU A 195 -55.91 24.12 6.00
CA GLU A 195 -55.38 24.79 4.79
C GLU A 195 -54.03 25.47 5.05
N ASP A 196 -53.79 25.95 6.27
CA ASP A 196 -52.54 26.59 6.72
C ASP A 196 -51.53 25.60 7.37
N ALA A 197 -51.77 24.28 7.29
CA ALA A 197 -50.90 23.30 7.93
C ALA A 197 -49.49 23.29 7.29
N PRO A 198 -48.40 23.30 8.10
CA PRO A 198 -47.04 23.35 7.57
C PRO A 198 -46.71 22.12 6.72
N SER A 199 -46.07 22.39 5.58
CA SER A 199 -45.67 21.36 4.64
C SER A 199 -44.62 20.43 5.25
N ARG A 200 -44.62 19.16 4.83
CA ARG A 200 -43.57 18.19 5.19
C ARG A 200 -42.16 18.70 4.83
N LYS A 201 -42.03 19.54 3.80
CA LYS A 201 -40.76 20.19 3.43
C LYS A 201 -40.30 21.19 4.49
N GLN A 202 -41.19 22.08 4.95
CA GLN A 202 -40.90 23.09 5.98
C GLN A 202 -40.48 22.43 7.31
N ILE A 203 -41.15 21.34 7.69
CA ILE A 203 -40.76 20.56 8.88
C ILE A 203 -39.39 19.90 8.68
N GLY A 204 -39.10 19.42 7.47
CA GLY A 204 -37.79 18.89 7.10
C GLY A 204 -36.67 19.92 7.19
N GLU A 205 -36.92 21.15 6.71
CA GLU A 205 -35.99 22.28 6.82
C GLU A 205 -35.76 22.68 8.28
N GLY A 206 -36.82 22.75 9.09
CA GLY A 206 -36.71 22.99 10.53
C GLY A 206 -35.90 21.92 11.27
N LEU A 207 -36.10 20.64 10.93
CA LEU A 207 -35.31 19.53 11.48
C LEU A 207 -33.83 19.58 11.05
N LEU A 208 -33.54 20.02 9.82
CA LEU A 208 -32.17 20.19 9.34
C LEU A 208 -31.46 21.32 10.08
N ALA A 209 -32.14 22.47 10.26
CA ALA A 209 -31.63 23.59 11.06
C ALA A 209 -31.35 23.17 12.51
N LEU A 210 -32.26 22.41 13.12
CA LEU A 210 -32.11 21.88 14.48
C LEU A 210 -30.89 20.95 14.59
N LYS A 211 -30.68 20.05 13.62
CA LYS A 211 -29.48 19.19 13.57
C LYS A 211 -28.20 20.02 13.45
N ALA A 212 -28.19 21.06 12.62
CA ALA A 212 -27.05 21.95 12.47
C ALA A 212 -26.74 22.72 13.76
N MET A 213 -27.76 23.28 14.44
CA MET A 213 -27.61 23.94 15.74
C MET A 213 -27.07 22.98 16.81
N ARG A 214 -27.59 21.75 16.85
CA ARG A 214 -27.14 20.74 17.83
C ARG A 214 -25.69 20.34 17.60
N LEU A 215 -25.28 20.16 16.34
CA LEU A 215 -23.88 19.91 15.99
C LEU A 215 -22.98 21.09 16.40
N ARG A 216 -23.40 22.32 16.13
CA ARG A 216 -22.66 23.54 16.54
C ARG A 216 -22.51 23.62 18.06
N TYR A 217 -23.57 23.32 18.81
CA TYR A 217 -23.53 23.29 20.28
C TYR A 217 -22.55 22.24 20.80
N GLN A 218 -22.58 21.02 20.26
CA GLN A 218 -21.62 19.97 20.62
C GLN A 218 -20.18 20.36 20.29
N LYS A 219 -19.93 20.96 19.12
CA LYS A 219 -18.61 21.47 18.74
C LYS A 219 -18.14 22.58 19.68
N MET A 220 -19.02 23.51 20.04
CA MET A 220 -18.70 24.64 20.92
C MET A 220 -18.34 24.17 22.33
N LEU A 221 -19.12 23.25 22.91
CA LEU A 221 -18.80 22.62 24.19
C LEU A 221 -17.45 21.90 24.14
N ALA A 222 -17.24 21.07 23.11
CA ALA A 222 -15.99 20.32 22.95
C ALA A 222 -14.77 21.24 22.75
N ALA A 223 -14.93 22.35 22.02
CA ALA A 223 -13.89 23.36 21.86
C ALA A 223 -13.55 24.05 23.18
N HIS A 224 -14.57 24.47 23.94
CA HIS A 224 -14.38 25.09 25.25
C HIS A 224 -13.65 24.17 26.22
N GLU A 225 -14.08 22.90 26.31
CA GLU A 225 -13.42 21.87 27.12
C GLU A 225 -11.97 21.63 26.67
N ALA A 226 -11.72 21.49 25.36
CA ALA A 226 -10.38 21.27 24.83
C ALA A 226 -9.41 22.41 25.16
N ILE A 227 -9.85 23.67 25.02
CA ILE A 227 -9.03 24.84 25.36
C ILE A 227 -8.78 24.92 26.87
N ASN A 228 -9.79 24.69 27.70
CA ASN A 228 -9.60 24.71 29.15
C ASN A 228 -8.62 23.62 29.61
N LEU A 229 -8.73 22.41 29.06
CA LEU A 229 -7.78 21.33 29.32
C LEU A 229 -6.37 21.74 28.91
N ALA A 230 -6.19 22.31 27.71
CA ALA A 230 -4.90 22.78 27.23
C ALA A 230 -4.30 23.90 28.11
N LYS A 231 -5.11 24.86 28.56
CA LYS A 231 -4.70 25.91 29.51
C LYS A 231 -4.22 25.28 30.82
N THR A 232 -4.96 24.33 31.39
CA THR A 232 -4.57 23.67 32.64
C THR A 232 -3.32 22.80 32.49
N SER A 233 -3.11 22.14 31.34
CA SER A 233 -1.89 21.37 31.09
C SER A 233 -0.68 22.26 30.89
N ALA A 234 -0.85 23.39 30.20
CA ALA A 234 0.20 24.39 29.99
C ALA A 234 0.68 24.97 31.34
N LEU A 235 -0.24 25.32 32.23
CA LEU A 235 0.08 25.77 33.59
C LEU A 235 0.87 24.72 34.39
N LYS A 236 0.48 23.44 34.31
CA LYS A 236 1.22 22.36 34.98
C LYS A 236 2.63 22.16 34.39
N GLN A 237 2.79 22.33 33.08
CA GLN A 237 4.08 22.22 32.42
C GLN A 237 5.01 23.38 32.81
N SER A 238 4.49 24.61 32.88
CA SER A 238 5.28 25.76 33.33
C SER A 238 5.72 25.60 34.78
N GLU A 239 4.82 25.20 35.69
CA GLU A 239 5.16 24.91 37.09
C GLU A 239 6.25 23.83 37.21
N ALA A 240 6.18 22.78 36.39
CA ALA A 240 7.18 21.72 36.37
C ALA A 240 8.54 22.17 35.77
N GLN A 241 8.53 23.06 34.78
CA GLN A 241 9.75 23.64 34.19
C GLN A 241 10.42 24.63 35.14
N GLU A 242 9.64 25.44 35.87
CA GLU A 242 10.10 26.32 36.94
C GLU A 242 10.76 25.52 38.06
N ALA A 243 10.14 24.43 38.51
CA ALA A 243 10.72 23.55 39.53
C ALA A 243 12.05 22.88 39.09
N ARG A 244 12.30 22.76 37.78
CA ARG A 244 13.53 22.20 37.20
C ARG A 244 14.60 23.25 36.89
N GLY A 245 14.32 24.54 37.10
CA GLY A 245 15.25 25.63 36.82
C GLY A 245 15.56 25.84 35.33
N THR A 246 14.72 25.30 34.43
CA THR A 246 14.87 25.40 32.96
C THR A 246 13.76 26.26 32.35
N ALA A 247 13.29 27.27 33.09
CA ALA A 247 12.17 28.11 32.67
C ALA A 247 12.60 29.04 31.53
N SER A 248 12.26 28.67 30.30
CA SER A 248 12.19 29.61 29.18
C SER A 248 10.71 29.94 28.94
N PRO A 249 10.30 31.22 28.90
CA PRO A 249 8.90 31.58 28.70
C PRO A 249 8.31 31.08 27.37
N ASP A 250 9.16 30.74 26.39
CA ASP A 250 8.75 30.23 25.08
C ASP A 250 8.70 28.68 24.97
N SER A 251 8.99 27.93 26.04
CA SER A 251 9.09 26.46 25.97
C SER A 251 7.80 25.68 26.27
N VAL A 252 6.66 26.35 26.41
CA VAL A 252 5.37 25.68 26.69
C VAL A 252 4.67 25.36 25.37
N ASP A 253 4.54 24.07 25.07
CA ASP A 253 3.88 23.59 23.86
C ASP A 253 2.35 23.68 24.01
N LEU A 254 1.74 24.66 23.34
CA LEU A 254 0.30 24.90 23.35
C LEU A 254 -0.43 24.17 22.22
N THR A 255 0.12 23.08 21.66
CA THR A 255 -0.58 22.30 20.64
C THR A 255 -1.91 21.75 21.17
N ILE A 256 -3.01 22.35 20.73
CA ILE A 256 -4.37 21.87 20.97
C ILE A 256 -4.72 20.90 19.83
N GLU A 257 -4.87 19.62 20.14
CA GLU A 257 -5.42 18.65 19.21
C GLU A 257 -6.95 18.85 19.08
N PRO A 258 -7.48 19.09 17.86
CA PRO A 258 -8.92 19.24 17.68
C PRO A 258 -9.67 17.95 18.03
N PRO A 259 -10.83 18.02 18.71
CA PRO A 259 -11.60 16.83 19.05
C PRO A 259 -12.27 16.20 17.82
N GLU A 260 -12.60 14.91 17.90
CA GLU A 260 -13.09 14.09 16.75
C GLU A 260 -14.30 14.70 16.01
N ILE A 261 -15.15 15.44 16.72
CA ILE A 261 -16.36 16.09 16.17
C ILE A 261 -16.04 17.12 15.07
N PHE A 262 -14.80 17.64 15.03
CA PHE A 262 -14.38 18.63 14.03
C PHE A 262 -13.98 18.01 12.69
N TYR A 263 -13.68 16.71 12.62
CA TYR A 263 -13.25 16.06 11.37
C TYR A 263 -14.46 15.66 10.51
N HIS A 264 -14.40 15.93 9.20
CA HIS A 264 -15.46 15.59 8.23
C HIS A 264 -14.88 14.77 7.06
N PRO A 265 -15.40 13.57 6.75
CA PRO A 265 -16.39 12.82 7.53
C PRO A 265 -15.87 12.46 8.93
N PRO A 266 -16.76 12.23 9.92
CA PRO A 266 -16.33 11.82 11.25
C PRO A 266 -15.45 10.59 11.12
N ILE A 267 -14.26 10.66 11.71
CA ILE A 267 -13.31 9.54 11.74
C ILE A 267 -14.07 8.40 12.43
N GLY A 268 -14.44 7.37 11.67
CA GLY A 268 -15.25 6.28 12.22
C GLY A 268 -14.53 5.63 13.42
N LYS A 269 -15.30 5.05 14.35
CA LYS A 269 -14.80 4.20 15.46
C LYS A 269 -14.11 2.90 14.97
N THR A 270 -13.56 2.87 13.77
CA THR A 270 -12.54 1.89 13.43
C THR A 270 -11.38 2.13 14.38
N GLN A 271 -11.00 1.09 15.12
CA GLN A 271 -9.85 1.07 16.03
C GLN A 271 -8.57 1.45 15.26
N HIS A 272 -8.38 2.73 14.97
CA HIS A 272 -7.09 3.27 14.68
C HIS A 272 -6.34 3.19 15.99
N LYS A 273 -5.62 2.07 16.18
CA LYS A 273 -4.42 2.05 17.02
C LYS A 273 -3.78 3.40 16.80
N LYS A 274 -3.71 4.23 17.85
CA LYS A 274 -3.02 5.53 17.85
C LYS A 274 -1.74 5.29 17.06
N ARG A 275 -1.72 5.72 15.80
CA ARG A 275 -0.52 5.57 14.98
C ARG A 275 0.45 6.49 15.69
N SER A 276 1.45 5.89 16.33
CA SER A 276 2.54 6.63 16.95
C SER A 276 2.92 7.76 15.99
N SER A 277 3.08 8.97 16.51
CA SER A 277 3.51 10.19 15.82
C SER A 277 4.89 10.08 15.15
N GLY A 278 5.38 8.87 14.87
CA GLY A 278 6.46 8.62 13.93
C GLY A 278 5.96 8.93 12.52
N GLN A 279 6.51 10.01 11.95
CA GLN A 279 6.47 10.42 10.55
C GLN A 279 5.48 9.62 9.69
N GLN A 280 4.26 10.13 9.56
CA GLN A 280 3.34 9.61 8.56
C GLN A 280 4.01 9.80 7.19
N VAL A 281 4.52 8.71 6.63
CA VAL A 281 5.02 8.74 5.26
C VAL A 281 3.83 9.11 4.37
N PRO A 282 3.92 10.18 3.57
CA PRO A 282 2.87 10.55 2.63
C PRO A 282 2.44 9.34 1.80
N LEU A 283 1.12 9.21 1.56
CA LEU A 283 0.54 8.05 0.88
C LEU A 283 1.15 7.82 -0.51
N TYR A 284 1.57 8.90 -1.17
CA TYR A 284 2.24 8.92 -2.45
C TYR A 284 3.37 9.94 -2.38
N THR A 285 4.58 9.51 -2.69
CA THR A 285 5.77 10.37 -2.70
C THR A 285 6.87 9.71 -3.53
N ALA A 286 7.68 10.51 -4.22
CA ALA A 286 8.85 10.02 -4.94
C ALA A 286 10.04 9.73 -4.01
N ASP A 287 10.13 10.39 -2.86
CA ASP A 287 11.15 10.12 -1.83
C ASP A 287 11.08 8.68 -1.31
N GLY A 288 12.23 8.02 -1.29
CA GLY A 288 12.35 6.63 -0.86
C GLY A 288 11.95 5.61 -1.91
N VAL A 289 11.56 6.03 -3.12
CA VAL A 289 11.42 5.13 -4.26
C VAL A 289 12.80 4.79 -4.81
N THR A 290 13.11 3.50 -4.89
CA THR A 290 14.38 2.98 -5.44
C THR A 290 14.10 2.04 -6.59
N ILE A 291 14.67 2.32 -7.76
CA ILE A 291 14.55 1.50 -8.96
C ILE A 291 15.89 0.81 -9.20
N ARG A 292 15.89 -0.51 -9.12
CA ARG A 292 17.05 -1.34 -9.44
C ARG A 292 16.95 -1.86 -10.87
N TRP A 293 17.90 -1.50 -11.70
CA TRP A 293 17.95 -1.84 -13.12
C TRP A 293 18.81 -3.08 -13.37
N THR A 294 18.36 -3.94 -14.28
CA THR A 294 19.21 -5.03 -14.80
C THR A 294 20.20 -4.49 -15.84
N ASN A 295 19.78 -3.51 -16.63
CA ASN A 295 20.63 -2.72 -17.51
C ASN A 295 20.47 -1.24 -17.14
N PRO A 296 21.51 -0.54 -16.64
CA PRO A 296 21.39 0.85 -16.21
C PRO A 296 21.01 1.82 -17.35
N LEU A 297 21.38 1.51 -18.59
CA LEU A 297 21.05 2.34 -19.76
C LEU A 297 19.55 2.35 -20.08
N ASP A 298 18.78 1.38 -19.58
CA ASP A 298 17.35 1.36 -19.79
C ASP A 298 16.65 2.54 -19.08
N ALA A 299 17.29 3.21 -18.12
CA ALA A 299 16.75 4.40 -17.47
C ALA A 299 16.53 5.58 -18.45
N GLU A 300 17.27 5.63 -19.56
CA GLU A 300 17.22 6.70 -20.56
C GLU A 300 15.94 6.67 -21.43
N PHE A 301 15.20 5.55 -21.43
CA PHE A 301 13.94 5.47 -22.16
C PHE A 301 12.85 6.40 -21.61
N ALA A 302 12.98 6.85 -20.36
CA ALA A 302 12.12 7.87 -19.81
C ALA A 302 12.74 9.25 -20.00
N ALA A 303 11.97 10.18 -20.57
CA ALA A 303 12.43 11.53 -20.85
C ALA A 303 12.88 12.29 -19.59
N GLU A 304 12.22 12.07 -18.45
CA GLU A 304 12.62 12.67 -17.18
C GLU A 304 12.23 11.74 -16.01
N TRP A 305 12.89 11.89 -14.87
CA TRP A 305 12.54 11.19 -13.63
C TRP A 305 12.29 12.20 -12.52
N PRO A 306 11.40 11.93 -11.55
CA PRO A 306 11.35 12.76 -10.34
C PRO A 306 12.72 12.72 -9.65
N ALA A 307 13.24 13.88 -9.25
CA ALA A 307 14.61 14.03 -8.70
C ALA A 307 14.86 13.18 -7.44
N ALA A 308 13.80 12.86 -6.70
CA ALA A 308 13.84 12.05 -5.49
C ALA A 308 14.01 10.53 -5.75
N VAL A 309 13.77 10.06 -6.98
CA VAL A 309 13.88 8.64 -7.32
C VAL A 309 15.34 8.23 -7.39
N LYS A 310 15.69 7.19 -6.65
CA LYS A 310 17.05 6.62 -6.68
C LYS A 310 17.13 5.50 -7.71
N HIS A 311 18.18 5.53 -8.51
CA HIS A 311 18.48 4.49 -9.50
C HIS A 311 19.70 3.69 -9.04
N ASP A 312 19.53 2.39 -8.93
CA ASP A 312 20.53 1.44 -8.47
C ASP A 312 20.68 0.30 -9.47
N PHE A 313 21.75 -0.49 -9.32
CA PHE A 313 21.94 -1.71 -10.09
C PHE A 313 21.29 -2.91 -9.38
N ALA A 314 20.52 -3.73 -10.10
CA ALA A 314 19.85 -4.90 -9.55
C ALA A 314 20.77 -6.12 -9.39
N GLY A 315 21.94 -6.12 -10.04
CA GLY A 315 22.78 -7.30 -10.13
C GLY A 315 22.39 -8.25 -11.27
N LEU A 316 23.33 -9.12 -11.63
CA LEU A 316 23.12 -10.13 -12.65
C LEU A 316 22.14 -11.18 -12.14
N THR A 317 21.08 -11.41 -12.91
CA THR A 317 20.06 -12.40 -12.58
C THR A 317 19.64 -13.16 -13.82
N ARG A 318 19.11 -14.38 -13.62
CA ARG A 318 18.62 -15.20 -14.72
C ARG A 318 17.16 -14.91 -15.04
N HIS A 319 16.25 -15.68 -14.47
CA HIS A 319 14.80 -15.65 -14.79
C HIS A 319 13.94 -15.27 -13.60
N THR A 320 14.59 -14.97 -12.47
CA THR A 320 14.00 -14.56 -11.20
C THR A 320 14.70 -13.28 -10.83
N ALA A 321 13.93 -12.24 -10.48
CA ALA A 321 14.51 -10.97 -10.08
C ALA A 321 15.42 -11.11 -8.84
N ALA A 322 16.32 -10.16 -8.66
CA ALA A 322 17.27 -10.17 -7.55
C ALA A 322 16.52 -10.08 -6.20
N PRO A 323 17.03 -10.70 -5.13
CA PRO A 323 16.51 -10.45 -3.79
C PRO A 323 16.65 -8.97 -3.44
N VAL A 324 15.61 -8.37 -2.85
CA VAL A 324 15.62 -6.94 -2.54
C VAL A 324 16.47 -6.64 -1.29
N ASP A 325 16.49 -7.57 -0.34
CA ASP A 325 17.18 -7.45 0.94
C ASP A 325 18.71 -7.72 0.85
N GLU A 326 19.22 -8.09 -0.33
CA GLU A 326 20.61 -8.51 -0.50
C GLU A 326 21.39 -7.60 -1.45
N GLU A 327 22.72 -7.64 -1.33
CA GLU A 327 23.62 -6.90 -2.20
C GLU A 327 23.55 -7.39 -3.65
N PRO A 328 23.63 -6.48 -4.63
CA PRO A 328 23.59 -6.83 -6.03
C PRO A 328 24.82 -7.66 -6.42
N VAL A 329 24.59 -8.71 -7.21
CA VAL A 329 25.67 -9.56 -7.72
C VAL A 329 26.26 -8.93 -8.98
N PHE A 330 27.54 -8.56 -8.95
CA PHE A 330 28.18 -7.88 -10.09
C PHE A 330 28.80 -8.83 -11.10
N TYR A 331 29.36 -9.97 -10.66
CA TYR A 331 30.08 -10.88 -11.53
C TYR A 331 29.28 -12.15 -11.85
N ALA A 332 29.41 -12.63 -13.09
CA ALA A 332 28.75 -13.86 -13.54
C ALA A 332 29.25 -15.10 -12.75
N GLN A 333 30.50 -15.04 -12.27
CA GLN A 333 31.12 -16.07 -11.44
C GLN A 333 30.37 -16.18 -10.09
N ASP A 334 30.15 -15.07 -9.42
CA ASP A 334 29.42 -15.00 -8.15
C ASP A 334 27.98 -15.50 -8.31
N LEU A 335 27.31 -15.12 -9.41
CA LEU A 335 25.98 -15.63 -9.73
C LEU A 335 25.99 -17.15 -9.92
N THR A 336 27.02 -17.68 -10.57
CA THR A 336 27.18 -19.12 -10.81
C THR A 336 27.44 -19.85 -9.50
N MET A 337 28.35 -19.35 -8.68
CA MET A 337 28.66 -19.88 -7.34
C MET A 337 27.43 -19.89 -6.44
N ARG A 338 26.66 -18.80 -6.43
CA ARG A 338 25.42 -18.70 -5.66
C ARG A 338 24.39 -19.75 -6.08
N ASN A 339 24.16 -19.90 -7.38
CA ASN A 339 23.21 -20.90 -7.90
C ASN A 339 23.67 -22.34 -7.64
N ILE A 340 24.97 -22.59 -7.73
CA ILE A 340 25.57 -23.89 -7.41
C ILE A 340 25.40 -24.19 -5.92
N SER A 341 25.75 -23.25 -5.04
CA SER A 341 25.64 -23.40 -3.58
C SER A 341 24.23 -23.77 -3.14
N TYR A 342 23.19 -23.07 -3.63
CA TYR A 342 21.80 -23.42 -3.28
C TYR A 342 21.41 -24.83 -3.74
N LYS A 343 21.86 -25.26 -4.93
CA LYS A 343 21.57 -26.61 -5.44
C LYS A 343 22.24 -27.69 -4.58
N TYR A 344 23.49 -27.47 -4.17
CA TYR A 344 24.24 -28.40 -3.32
C TYR A 344 23.73 -28.43 -1.88
N GLN A 345 23.34 -27.29 -1.30
CA GLN A 345 22.68 -27.24 0.02
C GLN A 345 21.36 -28.01 0.01
N ALA A 346 20.48 -27.77 -0.97
CA ALA A 346 19.22 -28.49 -1.08
C ALA A 346 19.41 -30.01 -1.26
N LEU A 347 20.43 -30.44 -2.01
CA LEU A 347 20.78 -31.86 -2.14
C LEU A 347 21.30 -32.46 -0.82
N ARG A 348 22.09 -31.70 -0.05
CA ARG A 348 22.60 -32.12 1.27
C ARG A 348 21.45 -32.28 2.27
N ASP A 349 20.57 -31.28 2.36
CA ASP A 349 19.43 -31.29 3.29
C ASP A 349 18.45 -32.42 2.94
N ALA A 350 18.18 -32.64 1.65
CA ALA A 350 17.35 -33.77 1.20
C ALA A 350 17.97 -35.13 1.51
N ARG A 351 19.30 -35.24 1.51
CA ARG A 351 20.01 -36.46 1.89
C ARG A 351 19.95 -36.71 3.39
N ALA A 352 20.11 -35.66 4.21
CA ALA A 352 20.01 -35.73 5.67
C ALA A 352 18.58 -36.10 6.13
N ALA A 353 17.55 -35.48 5.54
CA ALA A 353 16.16 -35.83 5.84
C ALA A 353 15.81 -37.26 5.41
N ARG A 354 16.41 -37.76 4.32
CA ARG A 354 16.22 -39.16 3.89
C ARG A 354 16.93 -40.13 4.83
N SER A 355 18.11 -39.80 5.38
CA SER A 355 18.78 -40.66 6.37
C SER A 355 18.02 -40.69 7.70
N GLU A 356 17.52 -39.55 8.19
CA GLU A 356 16.69 -39.48 9.41
C GLU A 356 15.40 -40.30 9.26
N ALA A 357 14.71 -40.20 8.12
CA ALA A 357 13.53 -41.03 7.83
C ALA A 357 13.83 -42.52 7.64
N THR A 358 15.09 -42.88 7.35
CA THR A 358 15.52 -44.27 7.21
C THR A 358 15.92 -44.84 8.57
N GLU A 359 16.58 -44.06 9.43
CA GLU A 359 16.89 -44.45 10.82
C GLU A 359 15.61 -44.67 11.65
N GLU A 360 14.57 -43.84 11.49
CA GLU A 360 13.25 -44.07 12.12
C GLU A 360 12.54 -45.36 11.62
N GLN A 361 12.88 -45.87 10.43
CA GLN A 361 12.32 -47.13 9.90
C GLN A 361 13.09 -48.39 10.34
N TYR A 362 14.31 -48.25 10.86
CA TYR A 362 15.13 -49.38 11.32
C TYR A 362 15.10 -49.58 12.84
N GLU A 363 14.47 -48.68 13.60
CA GLU A 363 14.25 -48.82 15.05
C GLU A 363 12.90 -49.45 15.44
N GLU A 364 12.07 -49.91 14.49
CA GLU A 364 11.01 -50.88 14.82
C GLU A 364 11.68 -52.25 15.04
N GLU A 365 11.96 -52.60 16.30
CA GLU A 365 12.38 -53.93 16.72
C GLU A 365 11.39 -54.96 16.12
N ILE A 366 11.86 -55.70 15.11
CA ILE A 366 11.09 -56.79 14.50
C ILE A 366 10.84 -57.82 15.62
N ASP A 367 9.58 -58.07 15.95
CA ASP A 367 9.19 -59.09 16.93
C ASP A 367 9.72 -60.47 16.49
N ASP A 368 10.15 -61.29 17.45
CA ASP A 368 10.75 -62.62 17.22
C ASP A 368 9.84 -63.47 16.29
N ALA A 369 8.51 -63.30 16.37
CA ALA A 369 7.53 -63.99 15.51
C ALA A 369 7.56 -63.56 14.02
N GLU A 370 7.87 -62.30 13.72
CA GLU A 370 7.98 -61.80 12.35
C GLU A 370 9.31 -62.21 11.71
N TYR A 371 10.39 -62.27 12.52
CA TYR A 371 11.67 -62.81 12.11
C TYR A 371 11.58 -64.31 11.74
N GLU A 372 10.88 -65.13 12.54
CA GLU A 372 10.67 -66.56 12.24
C GLU A 372 9.90 -66.76 10.92
N ARG A 373 8.92 -65.89 10.64
CA ARG A 373 8.14 -65.93 9.40
C ARG A 373 8.97 -65.61 8.16
N LEU A 374 9.84 -64.62 8.25
CA LEU A 374 10.66 -64.14 7.13
C LEU A 374 11.83 -65.09 6.83
N THR A 375 12.43 -65.66 7.85
CA THR A 375 13.66 -66.47 7.70
C THR A 375 13.39 -67.97 7.68
N GLY A 376 12.20 -68.41 8.11
CA GLY A 376 11.80 -69.82 8.19
C GLY A 376 12.56 -70.63 9.23
N LYS A 377 13.30 -69.97 10.12
CA LYS A 377 14.05 -70.57 11.23
C LYS A 377 13.47 -70.10 12.54
N SER A 378 13.33 -70.99 13.52
CA SER A 378 12.86 -70.57 14.84
C SER A 378 13.95 -69.74 15.53
N ALA A 379 13.58 -68.60 16.11
CA ALA A 379 14.48 -67.74 16.87
C ALA A 379 15.09 -68.46 18.09
N ALA A 380 14.43 -69.53 18.56
CA ALA A 380 14.93 -70.39 19.63
C ALA A 380 16.14 -71.24 19.23
N GLU A 381 16.29 -71.60 17.95
CA GLU A 381 17.43 -72.41 17.46
C GLU A 381 18.76 -71.64 17.41
N LEU A 382 18.71 -70.31 17.44
CA LEU A 382 19.90 -69.44 17.44
C LEU A 382 20.39 -69.07 18.85
N ARG A 383 19.57 -69.31 19.89
CA ARG A 383 19.89 -69.01 21.29
C ARG A 383 20.36 -70.26 22.08
N ALA A 384 20.46 -71.42 21.44
CA ALA A 384 21.08 -72.64 21.95
C ALA A 384 22.44 -72.84 21.28
#